data_AF-A0A966PWN6-F1
#
_entry.id   AF-A0A966PWN6-F1
#
_cell.length_a   1.000
_cell.length_b   1.000
_cell.length_c   1.000
_cell.angle_alpha   90.00
_cell.angle_beta   90.00
_cell.angle_gamma   90.00
#
_symmetry.space_group_name_H-M   'P 1'
#
loop_
_entity.id
_entity.type
_entity.pdbx_description
1 polymer ?
#
loop_
_entity_poly.entity_id
_entity_poly.type
_entity_poly.pdbx_seq_one_letter_code
_entity_poly.pdbx_strand_id
1 'polypeptide(L)'
;MTTENLKFKIQLYAQYWDKPPVAEIIIGDQSKFKQEITGTEQNPNVIEIYHELEEGQEYKFVIHRTNKDDSQTMVENNQIIKDQLLFIKSIEIDEIDLGGLVYEGVYYPQYSEPWASEQKQAGKELPVSFKNVTSMGHNGRWELGFTSPFYMWLLENLY
;
A
#
# COMPACT_ATOMS: atom_id res chain seq x y z
N MET A 1 6.69 30.49 -0.53
CA MET A 1 5.55 29.54 -0.47
C MET A 1 5.57 28.95 0.92
N THR A 2 4.43 28.87 1.58
CA THR A 2 4.35 28.28 2.93
C THR A 2 4.46 26.77 2.79
N THR A 3 5.21 26.14 3.69
CA THR A 3 5.40 24.69 3.72
C THR A 3 5.03 24.15 5.10
N GLU A 4 4.56 22.90 5.13
CA GLU A 4 4.44 22.10 6.35
C GLU A 4 5.37 20.89 6.24
N ASN A 5 5.98 20.46 7.34
CA ASN A 5 6.83 19.27 7.37
C ASN A 5 6.17 18.21 8.24
N LEU A 6 5.62 17.18 7.60
CA LEU A 6 4.84 16.14 8.27
C LEU A 6 5.69 14.90 8.55
N LYS A 7 5.47 14.29 9.72
CA LYS A 7 5.98 12.96 10.03
C LYS A 7 5.00 11.89 9.57
N PHE A 8 5.42 11.00 8.69
CA PHE A 8 4.69 9.80 8.32
C PHE A 8 5.26 8.62 9.09
N LYS A 9 4.40 7.89 9.81
CA LYS A 9 4.76 6.65 10.50
C LYS A 9 3.86 5.53 10.01
N ILE A 10 4.46 4.51 9.41
CA ILE A 10 3.75 3.43 8.74
C ILE A 10 4.12 2.11 9.41
N GLN A 11 3.11 1.31 9.73
CA GLN A 11 3.31 -0.07 10.19
C GLN A 11 2.88 -1.04 9.09
N LEU A 12 3.86 -1.79 8.56
CA LEU A 12 3.63 -2.83 7.56
C LEU A 12 4.01 -4.19 8.13
N TYR A 13 3.27 -5.23 7.75
CA TYR A 13 3.66 -6.61 7.99
C TYR A 13 3.38 -7.47 6.77
N ALA A 14 3.99 -8.66 6.74
CA ALA A 14 3.86 -9.56 5.62
C ALA A 14 3.54 -10.99 6.07
N GLN A 15 2.88 -11.72 5.18
CA GLN A 15 2.77 -13.18 5.24
C GLN A 15 3.49 -13.74 4.02
N TYR A 16 4.48 -14.59 4.24
CA TYR A 16 5.29 -15.22 3.20
C TYR A 16 6.00 -16.46 3.79
N TRP A 17 6.59 -17.30 2.94
CA TRP A 17 7.32 -18.51 3.39
C TRP A 17 8.76 -18.61 2.87
N ASP A 18 9.09 -17.85 1.83
CA ASP A 18 10.40 -17.87 1.19
C ASP A 18 10.86 -16.43 0.93
N LYS A 19 10.24 -15.76 -0.05
CA LYS A 19 10.59 -14.40 -0.46
C LYS A 19 9.66 -13.35 0.15
N PRO A 20 10.16 -12.34 0.87
CA PRO A 20 9.33 -11.27 1.41
C PRO A 20 8.89 -10.28 0.31
N PRO A 21 7.72 -9.64 0.46
CA PRO A 21 7.35 -8.51 -0.38
C PRO A 21 8.30 -7.33 -0.14
N VAL A 22 8.54 -6.53 -1.17
CA VAL A 22 9.22 -5.23 -1.04
C VAL A 22 8.16 -4.13 -1.01
N ALA A 23 8.27 -3.21 -0.06
CA ALA A 23 7.45 -2.01 -0.02
C ALA A 23 8.32 -0.78 -0.32
N GLU A 24 7.86 0.03 -1.25
CA GLU A 24 8.39 1.35 -1.57
C GLU A 24 7.35 2.40 -1.14
N ILE A 25 7.76 3.33 -0.28
CA ILE A 25 6.91 4.43 0.19
C ILE A 25 7.24 5.66 -0.64
N ILE A 26 6.23 6.20 -1.31
CA ILE A 26 6.34 7.38 -2.18
C ILE A 26 5.36 8.44 -1.67
N ILE A 27 5.82 9.69 -1.57
CA ILE A 27 4.99 10.83 -1.19
C ILE A 27 5.15 11.90 -2.26
N GLY A 28 4.04 12.31 -2.87
CA GLY A 28 4.06 13.03 -4.14
C GLY A 28 4.74 12.18 -5.21
N ASP A 29 5.85 12.69 -5.77
CA ASP A 29 6.67 11.97 -6.76
C ASP A 29 8.00 11.46 -6.19
N GLN A 30 8.19 11.51 -4.87
CA GLN A 30 9.47 11.21 -4.23
C GLN A 30 9.44 9.87 -3.50
N SER A 31 10.29 8.94 -3.93
CA SER A 31 10.56 7.70 -3.19
C SER A 31 11.33 8.01 -1.90
N LYS A 32 10.73 7.68 -0.76
CA LYS A 32 11.28 7.97 0.59
C LYS A 32 11.84 6.74 1.29
N PHE A 33 11.35 5.56 0.95
CA PHE A 33 11.77 4.29 1.54
C PHE A 33 11.58 3.17 0.53
N LYS A 34 12.46 2.17 0.53
CA LYS A 34 12.33 0.96 -0.28
C LYS A 34 13.11 -0.20 0.34
N GLN A 35 12.40 -1.14 0.98
CA GLN A 35 13.02 -2.33 1.57
C GLN A 35 12.05 -3.52 1.58
N GLU A 36 12.59 -4.71 1.85
CA GLU A 36 11.81 -5.91 2.15
C GLU A 36 11.05 -5.76 3.48
N ILE A 37 9.81 -6.26 3.49
CA ILE A 37 8.95 -6.28 4.69
C ILE A 37 8.93 -7.70 5.23
N THR A 38 9.55 -7.88 6.39
CA THR A 38 9.74 -9.18 7.07
C THR A 38 9.04 -9.25 8.42
N GLY A 39 8.44 -8.14 8.86
CA GLY A 39 7.71 -8.01 10.11
C GLY A 39 6.43 -8.84 10.10
N THR A 40 6.01 -9.27 11.28
CA THR A 40 4.78 -10.02 11.50
C THR A 40 3.68 -9.10 12.00
N GLU A 41 2.43 -9.58 12.05
CA GLU A 41 1.32 -8.81 12.59
C GLU A 41 1.59 -8.33 14.03
N GLN A 42 2.22 -9.18 14.86
CA GLN A 42 2.56 -8.86 16.25
C GLN A 42 3.78 -7.92 16.34
N ASN A 43 4.73 -8.04 15.42
CA ASN A 43 5.94 -7.22 15.37
C ASN A 43 6.16 -6.66 13.95
N PRO A 44 5.41 -5.63 13.55
CA PRO A 44 5.45 -5.08 12.19
C PRO A 44 6.75 -4.32 11.95
N ASN A 45 7.12 -4.14 10.68
CA ASN A 45 8.09 -3.13 10.29
C ASN A 45 7.49 -1.75 10.56
N VAL A 46 8.21 -0.93 11.33
CA VAL A 46 7.87 0.48 11.57
C VAL A 46 8.76 1.35 10.69
N ILE A 47 8.15 2.18 9.86
CA ILE A 47 8.83 3.07 8.92
C ILE A 47 8.46 4.50 9.32
N GLU A 48 9.46 5.33 9.60
CA GLU A 48 9.28 6.75 9.95
C GLU A 48 9.98 7.64 8.93
N ILE A 49 9.25 8.56 8.32
CA ILE A 49 9.70 9.44 7.24
C ILE A 49 9.21 10.85 7.53
N TYR A 50 10.05 11.85 7.28
CA TYR A 50 9.61 13.25 7.24
C TYR A 50 9.51 13.73 5.78
N HIS A 51 8.49 14.52 5.48
CA HIS A 51 8.36 15.15 4.18
C HIS A 51 7.79 16.56 4.29
N GLU A 52 8.52 17.51 3.71
CA GLU A 52 8.05 18.87 3.48
C GLU A 52 7.08 18.91 2.30
N LEU A 53 5.94 19.57 2.50
CA LEU A 53 4.85 19.75 1.55
C LEU A 53 4.59 21.25 1.37
N GLU A 54 4.42 21.70 0.14
CA GLU A 54 3.92 23.03 -0.18
C GLU A 54 2.41 23.12 0.04
N GLU A 55 1.97 24.15 0.77
CA GLU A 55 0.56 24.40 1.04
C GLU A 55 -0.23 24.69 -0.25
N GLY A 56 -1.50 24.27 -0.27
CA GLY A 56 -2.42 24.45 -1.38
C GLY A 56 -2.23 23.44 -2.52
N GLN A 57 -1.38 22.44 -2.34
CA GLN A 57 -1.17 21.37 -3.30
C GLN A 57 -1.84 20.06 -2.88
N GLU A 58 -2.16 19.26 -3.89
CA GLU A 58 -2.62 17.89 -3.74
C GLU A 58 -1.42 16.93 -3.83
N TYR A 59 -1.39 15.96 -2.94
CA TYR A 59 -0.35 14.95 -2.87
C TYR A 59 -0.97 13.56 -2.88
N LYS A 60 -0.13 12.59 -3.27
CA LYS A 60 -0.43 11.17 -3.12
C LYS A 60 0.54 10.55 -2.13
N PHE A 61 0.00 9.82 -1.17
CA PHE A 61 0.75 8.87 -0.37
C PHE A 61 0.59 7.48 -1.00
N VAL A 62 1.68 6.86 -1.40
CA VAL A 62 1.68 5.61 -2.16
C VAL A 62 2.53 4.55 -1.48
N ILE A 63 1.96 3.36 -1.34
CA ILE A 63 2.67 2.14 -0.96
C ILE A 63 2.75 1.27 -2.21
N HIS A 64 3.93 1.21 -2.82
CA HIS A 64 4.19 0.39 -3.99
C HIS A 64 4.78 -0.95 -3.57
N ARG A 65 4.00 -2.01 -3.73
CA ARG A 65 4.38 -3.38 -3.44
C ARG A 65 5.00 -4.05 -4.66
N THR A 66 6.15 -4.67 -4.46
CA THR A 66 6.84 -5.47 -5.47
C THR A 66 7.39 -6.79 -4.89
N ASN A 67 8.17 -7.51 -5.70
CA ASN A 67 8.91 -8.73 -5.33
C ASN A 67 8.09 -10.04 -5.26
N LYS A 68 6.83 -10.02 -5.68
CA LYS A 68 6.06 -11.24 -5.96
C LYS A 68 6.35 -11.73 -7.39
N ASP A 69 6.71 -13.01 -7.51
CA ASP A 69 6.81 -13.73 -8.78
C ASP A 69 5.93 -15.00 -8.73
N ASP A 70 5.87 -15.78 -9.81
CA ASP A 70 4.97 -16.92 -9.95
C ASP A 70 5.22 -18.04 -8.93
N SER A 71 6.41 -18.08 -8.30
CA SER A 71 6.69 -19.03 -7.23
C SER A 71 6.05 -18.63 -5.90
N GLN A 72 5.62 -17.37 -5.75
CA GLN A 72 5.13 -16.78 -4.50
C GLN A 72 3.62 -16.82 -4.34
N THR A 73 2.97 -17.69 -5.12
CA THR A 73 1.62 -18.21 -4.87
C THR A 73 1.61 -19.70 -5.22
N MET A 74 1.32 -20.57 -4.26
CA MET A 74 1.19 -22.01 -4.51
C MET A 74 -0.27 -22.42 -4.44
N VAL A 75 -0.74 -23.13 -5.47
CA VAL A 75 -2.11 -23.62 -5.59
C VAL A 75 -2.10 -25.15 -5.66
N GLU A 76 -2.87 -25.80 -4.80
CA GLU A 76 -3.13 -27.24 -4.84
C GLU A 76 -4.65 -27.47 -4.84
N ASN A 77 -5.15 -28.39 -5.67
CA ASN A 77 -6.59 -28.68 -5.78
C ASN A 77 -7.47 -27.42 -5.95
N ASN A 78 -6.99 -26.44 -6.74
CA ASN A 78 -7.65 -25.16 -6.97
C ASN A 78 -7.83 -24.28 -5.70
N GLN A 79 -7.02 -24.51 -4.66
CA GLN A 79 -6.95 -23.71 -3.45
C GLN A 79 -5.55 -23.15 -3.26
N ILE A 80 -5.46 -21.88 -2.86
CA ILE A 80 -4.19 -21.26 -2.50
C ILE A 80 -3.75 -21.84 -1.16
N ILE A 81 -2.62 -22.56 -1.15
CA ILE A 81 -2.05 -23.15 0.06
C ILE A 81 -0.92 -22.30 0.66
N LYS A 82 -0.27 -21.48 -0.16
CA LYS A 82 0.72 -20.50 0.29
C LYS A 82 0.61 -19.25 -0.57
N ASP A 83 0.72 -18.09 0.08
CA ASP A 83 0.72 -16.82 -0.62
C ASP A 83 1.66 -15.81 0.04
N GLN A 84 2.26 -14.95 -0.79
CA GLN A 84 2.98 -13.77 -0.35
C GLN A 84 2.02 -12.58 -0.34
N LEU A 85 1.80 -12.00 0.84
CA LEU A 85 0.88 -10.88 1.10
C LEU A 85 1.61 -9.76 1.85
N LEU A 86 1.25 -8.51 1.56
CA LEU A 86 1.64 -7.33 2.32
C LEU A 86 0.40 -6.71 2.97
N PHE A 87 0.50 -6.29 4.22
CA PHE A 87 -0.59 -5.70 4.97
C PHE A 87 -0.22 -4.33 5.52
N ILE A 88 -1.16 -3.40 5.38
CA ILE A 88 -1.13 -2.09 6.04
C ILE A 88 -1.77 -2.28 7.42
N LYS A 89 -0.99 -2.17 8.49
CA LYS A 89 -1.51 -2.26 9.86
C LYS A 89 -2.03 -0.92 10.35
N SER A 90 -1.24 0.12 10.18
CA SER A 90 -1.62 1.50 10.51
C SER A 90 -0.78 2.49 9.72
N ILE A 91 -1.33 3.68 9.54
CA ILE A 91 -0.66 4.85 9.00
C ILE A 91 -0.97 5.99 9.96
N GLU A 92 0.08 6.63 10.47
CA GLU A 92 0.01 7.85 11.26
C GLU A 92 0.65 8.99 10.46
N ILE A 93 0.01 10.15 10.43
CA ILE A 93 0.56 11.38 9.84
C ILE A 93 0.51 12.46 10.93
N ASP A 94 1.68 12.99 11.26
CA ASP A 94 1.91 13.98 12.32
C ASP A 94 1.29 13.58 13.67
N GLU A 95 1.58 12.34 14.08
CA GLU A 95 1.06 11.70 15.31
C GLU A 95 -0.45 11.44 15.33
N ILE A 96 -1.15 11.65 14.20
CA ILE A 96 -2.56 11.34 14.04
C ILE A 96 -2.73 10.01 13.31
N ASP A 97 -3.38 9.03 13.94
CA ASP A 97 -3.76 7.76 13.31
C ASP A 97 -4.89 7.99 12.29
N LEU A 98 -4.68 7.56 11.05
CA LEU A 98 -5.69 7.63 9.99
C LEU A 98 -6.91 6.77 10.28
N GLY A 99 -6.80 5.74 11.13
CA GLY A 99 -7.92 4.90 11.54
C GLY A 99 -8.69 4.34 10.35
N GLY A 100 -9.96 4.73 10.19
CA GLY A 100 -10.81 4.32 9.07
C GLY A 100 -10.42 4.88 7.70
N LEU A 101 -9.69 5.99 7.64
CA LEU A 101 -9.31 6.64 6.37
C LEU A 101 -8.38 5.79 5.51
N VAL A 102 -7.70 4.79 6.10
CA VAL A 102 -6.93 3.80 5.34
C VAL A 102 -7.82 2.95 4.41
N TYR A 103 -9.14 2.94 4.59
CA TYR A 103 -10.05 2.24 3.68
C TYR A 103 -10.47 3.09 2.47
N GLU A 104 -10.26 4.41 2.52
CA GLU A 104 -10.46 5.32 1.38
C GLU A 104 -9.35 5.20 0.33
N GLY A 105 -8.21 4.62 0.70
CA GLY A 105 -7.15 4.33 -0.25
C GLY A 105 -7.56 3.31 -1.31
N VAL A 106 -6.99 3.48 -2.50
CA VAL A 106 -7.32 2.69 -3.68
C VAL A 106 -6.13 1.83 -4.06
N TYR A 107 -6.35 0.52 -4.10
CA TYR A 107 -5.35 -0.46 -4.53
C TYR A 107 -5.48 -0.77 -6.02
N TYR A 108 -4.41 -0.54 -6.78
CA TYR A 108 -4.29 -0.85 -8.19
C TYR A 108 -3.35 -2.05 -8.37
N PRO A 109 -3.89 -3.27 -8.53
CA PRO A 109 -3.09 -4.48 -8.73
C PRO A 109 -2.39 -4.49 -10.08
N GLN A 110 -1.16 -4.98 -10.09
CA GLN A 110 -0.44 -5.43 -11.27
C GLN A 110 -0.53 -6.96 -11.32
N TYR A 111 -1.47 -7.46 -12.11
CA TYR A 111 -1.65 -8.88 -12.35
C TYR A 111 -0.47 -9.46 -13.14
N SER A 112 0.06 -10.61 -12.71
CA SER A 112 1.15 -11.27 -13.41
C SER A 112 0.67 -11.94 -14.70
N GLU A 113 1.53 -11.97 -15.70
CA GLU A 113 1.37 -12.81 -16.89
C GLU A 113 2.12 -14.13 -16.68
N PRO A 114 1.61 -15.27 -17.17
CA PRO A 114 0.48 -15.41 -18.09
C PRO A 114 -0.91 -15.45 -17.41
N TRP A 115 -0.96 -15.48 -16.06
CA TRP A 115 -2.20 -15.66 -15.31
C TRP A 115 -3.29 -14.67 -15.72
N ALA A 116 -2.94 -13.40 -15.88
CA ALA A 116 -3.89 -12.35 -16.25
C ALA A 116 -4.52 -12.60 -17.64
N SER A 117 -3.70 -12.96 -18.63
CA SER A 117 -4.17 -13.36 -19.96
C SER A 117 -5.06 -14.60 -19.92
N GLU A 118 -4.70 -15.61 -19.13
CA GLU A 118 -5.50 -16.82 -18.95
C GLU A 118 -6.87 -16.54 -18.32
N GLN A 119 -6.94 -15.68 -17.29
CA GLN A 119 -8.22 -15.29 -16.70
C GLN A 119 -9.11 -14.57 -17.71
N LYS A 120 -8.54 -13.67 -18.51
CA LYS A 120 -9.28 -12.97 -19.57
C LYS A 120 -9.79 -13.93 -20.64
N GLN A 121 -8.98 -14.89 -21.07
CA GLN A 121 -9.39 -15.93 -22.03
C GLN A 121 -10.50 -16.82 -21.47
N ALA A 122 -10.50 -17.07 -20.16
CA ALA A 122 -11.58 -17.75 -19.45
C ALA A 122 -12.84 -16.87 -19.24
N GLY A 123 -12.88 -15.67 -19.83
CA GLY A 123 -14.02 -14.75 -19.77
C GLY A 123 -14.17 -14.01 -18.44
N LYS A 124 -13.13 -13.97 -17.60
CA LYS A 124 -13.15 -13.23 -16.33
C LYS A 124 -12.67 -11.79 -16.54
N GLU A 125 -13.40 -10.86 -15.95
CA GLU A 125 -12.97 -9.47 -15.82
C GLU A 125 -12.02 -9.33 -14.63
N LEU A 126 -10.89 -8.66 -14.85
CA LEU A 126 -9.94 -8.34 -13.80
C LEU A 126 -10.17 -6.90 -13.34
N PRO A 127 -10.52 -6.65 -12.07
CA PRO A 127 -10.72 -5.31 -11.55
C PRO A 127 -9.47 -4.44 -11.72
N VAL A 128 -9.65 -3.22 -12.24
CA VAL A 128 -8.54 -2.26 -12.37
C VAL A 128 -8.08 -1.74 -11.01
N SER A 129 -8.98 -1.73 -10.03
CA SER A 129 -8.72 -1.23 -8.69
C SER A 129 -9.67 -1.81 -7.65
N PHE A 130 -9.27 -1.75 -6.39
CA PHE A 130 -10.07 -2.11 -5.23
C PHE A 130 -10.07 -0.98 -4.20
N LYS A 131 -11.22 -0.72 -3.59
CA LYS A 131 -11.38 0.13 -2.39
C LYS A 131 -11.52 -0.73 -1.15
N ASN A 132 -11.35 -0.16 0.04
CA ASN A 132 -11.47 -0.86 1.32
C ASN A 132 -10.49 -2.05 1.45
N VAL A 133 -9.29 -1.92 0.88
CA VAL A 133 -8.28 -2.98 0.88
C VAL A 133 -7.03 -2.49 1.60
N THR A 134 -6.68 -3.17 2.68
CA THR A 134 -5.41 -3.01 3.41
C THR A 134 -4.47 -4.21 3.26
N SER A 135 -4.91 -5.26 2.58
CA SER A 135 -4.13 -6.46 2.25
C SER A 135 -3.89 -6.59 0.74
N MET A 136 -2.62 -6.60 0.33
CA MET A 136 -2.23 -6.59 -1.08
C MET A 136 -1.65 -7.94 -1.49
N GLY A 137 -2.37 -8.67 -2.34
CA GLY A 137 -2.00 -10.00 -2.83
C GLY A 137 -1.23 -10.03 -4.15
N HIS A 138 -1.45 -9.08 -5.06
CA HIS A 138 -0.64 -8.89 -6.27
C HIS A 138 0.41 -7.79 -6.06
N ASN A 139 1.46 -7.75 -6.89
CA ASN A 139 2.26 -6.52 -6.98
C ASN A 139 1.34 -5.35 -7.36
N GLY A 140 1.78 -4.12 -7.18
CA GLY A 140 0.99 -2.94 -7.51
C GLY A 140 1.03 -1.89 -6.43
N ARG A 141 0.15 -0.90 -6.52
CA ARG A 141 0.21 0.33 -5.72
C ARG A 141 -1.07 0.53 -4.95
N TRP A 142 -0.96 0.84 -3.66
CA TRP A 142 -2.05 1.39 -2.88
C TRP A 142 -1.82 2.90 -2.76
N GLU A 143 -2.84 3.71 -3.05
CA GLU A 143 -2.74 5.17 -3.11
C GLU A 143 -3.81 5.83 -2.22
N LEU A 144 -3.40 6.83 -1.44
CA LEU A 144 -4.29 7.75 -0.73
C LEU A 144 -3.95 9.19 -1.16
N GLY A 145 -4.94 9.89 -1.72
CA GLY A 145 -4.81 11.30 -2.06
C GLY A 145 -5.14 12.19 -0.86
N PHE A 146 -4.39 13.26 -0.66
CA PHE A 146 -4.64 14.25 0.38
C PHE A 146 -4.17 15.66 -0.04
N THR A 147 -4.63 16.71 0.63
CA THR A 147 -4.19 18.08 0.37
C THR A 147 -3.39 18.64 1.54
N SER A 148 -2.47 19.56 1.26
CA SER A 148 -1.78 20.37 2.26
C SER A 148 -2.49 21.73 2.42
N PRO A 149 -2.77 22.23 3.65
CA PRO A 149 -2.41 21.67 4.95
C PRO A 149 -3.16 20.37 5.30
N PHE A 150 -2.43 19.35 5.77
CA PHE A 150 -3.00 18.01 6.03
C PHE A 150 -4.12 18.03 7.07
N TYR A 151 -3.98 18.85 8.11
CA TYR A 151 -5.01 18.96 9.15
C TYR A 151 -6.38 19.41 8.60
N MET A 152 -6.39 20.30 7.61
CA MET A 152 -7.64 20.75 6.98
C MET A 152 -8.27 19.62 6.16
N TRP A 153 -7.46 18.93 5.35
CA TRP A 153 -7.92 17.76 4.61
C TRP A 153 -8.51 16.69 5.54
N LEU A 154 -7.84 16.43 6.66
CA LEU A 154 -8.29 15.45 7.64
C LEU A 154 -9.69 15.78 8.17
N LEU A 155 -9.93 17.02 8.60
CA LEU A 155 -11.24 17.45 9.12
C LEU A 155 -12.37 17.30 8.09
N GLU A 156 -12.08 17.53 6.82
CA GLU A 156 -13.05 17.40 5.72
C GLU A 156 -13.42 15.94 5.41
N ASN A 157 -12.57 14.98 5.77
CA ASN A 157 -12.74 13.56 5.45
C ASN A 157 -13.15 12.69 6.65
N LEU A 158 -13.28 13.27 7.85
CA LEU A 158 -13.69 12.55 9.06
C LEU A 158 -15.22 12.39 9.22
N TYR A 159 -16.05 12.85 8.27
CA TYR A 159 -17.52 12.88 8.36
C TYR A 159 -18.22 12.26 7.15
#